data_AF-A0A633DHB0-F1
#
_entry.id   AF-A0A633DHB0-F1
#
_cell.length_a   1.000
_cell.length_b   1.000
_cell.length_c   1.000
_cell.angle_alpha   90.00
_cell.angle_beta   90.00
_cell.angle_gamma   90.00
#
_symmetry.space_group_name_H-M   'P 1'
#
loop_
_entity.id
_entity.type
_entity.pdbx_description
1 polymer ?
#
loop_
_entity_poly.entity_id
_entity_poly.type
_entity_poly.pdbx_seq_one_letter_code
_entity_poly.pdbx_strand_id
1 'polypeptide(L)' 'MENELTFTVSFMADHREVSGIHLSVTLKAEGLGDALYKAKLALIQDGYCNIEELSVSVAEDDVPLGIKNINM' A
#
# COMPACT_ATOMS: atom_id res chain seq x y z
N MET A 1 -3.58 10.32 22.70
CA MET A 1 -2.45 9.93 21.83
C MET A 1 -2.97 8.76 21.03
N GLU A 2 -3.37 9.01 19.79
CA GLU A 2 -3.61 7.91 18.84
C GLU A 2 -2.23 7.37 18.45
N ASN A 3 -1.98 6.12 18.79
CA ASN A 3 -0.74 5.44 18.43
C ASN A 3 -0.86 5.05 16.96
N GLU A 4 -0.47 5.95 16.06
CA GLU A 4 -0.29 5.59 14.65
C GLU A 4 0.75 4.47 14.56
N LEU A 5 0.38 3.38 13.89
CA LEU A 5 1.28 2.28 13.57
C LEU A 5 1.70 2.37 12.12
N THR A 6 2.88 1.86 11.82
CA THR A 6 3.36 1.70 10.45
C THR A 6 2.78 0.41 9.89
N PHE A 7 2.12 0.47 8.74
CA PHE A 7 1.56 -0.68 8.03
C PHE A 7 2.19 -0.80 6.65
N THR A 8 2.38 -2.03 6.20
CA THR A 8 2.70 -2.35 4.81
C THR A 8 1.58 -3.19 4.22
N VAL A 9 1.00 -2.69 3.13
CA VAL A 9 -0.07 -3.35 2.38
C VAL A 9 0.44 -3.73 1.00
N SER A 10 0.25 -4.98 0.60
CA SER A 10 0.63 -5.49 -0.71
C SER A 10 -0.57 -5.57 -1.64
N PHE A 11 -0.40 -5.15 -2.88
CA PHE A 11 -1.42 -5.13 -3.91
C PHE A 11 -0.90 -5.71 -5.22
N MET A 12 -1.82 -6.18 -6.04
CA MET A 12 -1.65 -6.32 -7.48
C MET A 12 -2.50 -5.23 -8.15
N ALA A 13 -1.93 -4.49 -9.09
CA ALA A 13 -2.65 -3.43 -9.79
C ALA A 13 -2.10 -3.21 -11.21
N ASP A 14 -2.89 -2.52 -12.03
CA ASP A 14 -2.51 -2.13 -13.38
C ASP A 14 -2.08 -0.66 -13.40
N HIS A 15 -1.13 -0.31 -14.26
CA HIS A 15 -0.71 1.06 -14.52
C HIS A 15 -0.47 1.28 -16.01
N ARG A 16 -1.28 2.17 -16.61
CA ARG A 16 -1.20 2.52 -18.03
C ARG A 16 -1.24 1.28 -18.94
N GLU A 17 -0.11 0.89 -19.54
CA GLU A 17 0.02 -0.23 -20.47
C GLU A 17 0.54 -1.52 -19.81
N VAL A 18 0.81 -1.49 -18.51
CA VAL A 18 1.36 -2.62 -17.74
C VAL A 18 0.31 -3.13 -16.77
N SER A 19 -0.07 -4.39 -16.91
CA SER A 19 -1.00 -5.06 -15.99
C SER A 19 -0.28 -6.00 -15.02
N GLY A 20 -0.88 -6.24 -13.85
CA GLY A 20 -0.39 -7.22 -12.88
C GLY A 20 0.87 -6.79 -12.10
N ILE A 21 1.05 -5.49 -11.88
CA ILE A 21 2.17 -4.94 -11.12
C ILE A 21 1.99 -5.26 -9.64
N HIS A 22 3.02 -5.85 -9.03
CA HIS A 22 3.05 -6.07 -7.59
C HIS A 22 3.54 -4.81 -6.89
N LEU A 23 2.76 -4.31 -5.95
CA LEU A 23 3.03 -3.06 -5.24
C LEU A 23 3.00 -3.30 -3.74
N SER A 24 3.92 -2.68 -3.01
CA SER A 24 3.83 -2.53 -1.56
C SER A 24 3.64 -1.05 -1.23
N VAL A 25 2.68 -0.75 -0.39
CA VAL A 25 2.45 0.60 0.14
C VAL A 25 2.69 0.58 1.64
N THR A 26 3.70 1.34 2.08
CA THR A 26 4.01 1.51 3.50
C THR A 26 3.57 2.89 3.97
N LEU A 27 2.72 2.96 5.00
CA LEU A 27 2.17 4.21 5.52
C LEU A 27 1.81 4.12 7.01
N LYS A 28 1.62 5.28 7.64
CA LYS A 28 1.11 5.37 9.00
C LYS A 28 -0.42 5.43 9.03
N ALA A 29 -1.01 4.63 9.90
CA ALA A 29 -2.46 4.56 10.08
C ALA A 29 -2.85 4.24 11.52
N GLU A 30 -4.08 4.56 11.88
CA GLU A 30 -4.64 4.30 13.21
C GLU A 30 -5.05 2.83 13.40
N GLY A 31 -5.23 2.10 12.30
CA GLY A 31 -5.59 0.69 12.32
C GLY A 31 -5.66 0.09 10.91
N LEU A 32 -5.94 -1.20 10.84
CA LEU A 32 -5.97 -1.96 9.57
C LEU A 32 -6.91 -1.35 8.53
N GLY A 33 -8.13 -0.96 8.92
CA GLY A 33 -9.11 -0.39 7.98
C GLY A 33 -8.65 0.95 7.40
N ASP A 34 -8.07 1.81 8.24
CA ASP A 34 -7.50 3.10 7.80
C ASP A 34 -6.27 2.87 6.92
N ALA A 35 -5.43 1.88 7.25
CA ALA A 35 -4.26 1.52 6.46
C ALA A 35 -4.65 1.09 5.04
N LEU A 36 -5.62 0.18 4.91
CA LEU A 36 -6.11 -0.30 3.62
C LEU A 36 -6.74 0.83 2.80
N TYR A 37 -7.54 1.67 3.43
CA TYR A 37 -8.17 2.82 2.79
C TYR A 37 -7.14 3.81 2.24
N LYS A 38 -6.21 4.26 3.09
CA LYS A 38 -5.14 5.19 2.72
C LYS A 38 -4.22 4.60 1.64
N ALA A 39 -3.88 3.32 1.73
CA ALA A 39 -3.00 2.67 0.79
C ALA A 39 -3.64 2.57 -0.61
N LYS A 40 -4.91 2.16 -0.67
CA LYS A 40 -5.67 2.13 -1.92
C LYS A 40 -5.85 3.52 -2.51
N LEU A 41 -6.11 4.54 -1.69
CA LEU A 41 -6.23 5.92 -2.14
C LEU A 41 -4.92 6.43 -2.75
N ALA A 42 -3.78 6.14 -2.14
CA ALA A 42 -2.46 6.50 -2.66
C ALA A 42 -2.20 5.88 -4.04
N LEU A 43 -2.55 4.60 -4.23
CA LEU A 43 -2.43 3.93 -5.52
C LEU A 43 -3.33 4.57 -6.60
N ILE A 44 -4.57 4.90 -6.27
CA ILE A 44 -5.48 5.59 -7.20
C ILE A 44 -4.92 6.95 -7.60
N GLN A 45 -4.38 7.71 -6.65
CA GLN A 45 -3.77 9.03 -6.89
C GLN A 45 -2.52 8.94 -7.78
N ASP A 46 -1.76 7.85 -7.69
CA ASP A 46 -0.58 7.59 -8.54
C ASP A 46 -0.95 6.99 -9.91
N GLY A 47 -2.24 6.80 -10.18
CA GLY A 47 -2.78 6.38 -11.47
C GLY A 47 -2.89 4.86 -11.66
N TYR A 48 -2.81 4.08 -10.58
CA TYR A 48 -3.08 2.65 -10.63
C TYR A 48 -4.59 2.36 -10.68
N CYS A 49 -4.95 1.29 -11.38
CA CYS A 49 -6.32 0.79 -11.49
C CYS A 49 -6.36 -0.74 -11.30
N ASN A 50 -7.56 -1.34 -11.32
CA ASN A 50 -7.76 -2.78 -11.11
C ASN A 50 -7.03 -3.31 -9.85
N ILE A 51 -7.13 -2.56 -8.75
CA ILE A 51 -6.38 -2.82 -7.52
C ILE A 51 -7.00 -4.01 -6.77
N GLU A 52 -6.22 -5.07 -6.65
CA GLU A 52 -6.48 -6.27 -5.83
C GLU A 52 -5.56 -6.27 -4.61
N GLU A 53 -6.15 -6.44 -3.42
CA GLU A 53 -5.41 -6.55 -2.16
C GLU A 53 -4.88 -7.98 -2.00
N LEU A 54 -3.59 -8.11 -1.68
CA LEU A 54 -2.94 -9.40 -1.46
C LEU A 54 -2.73 -9.69 0.03
N SER A 55 -2.23 -8.70 0.77
CA SER A 55 -1.95 -8.85 2.21
C SER A 55 -1.75 -7.51 2.91
N VAL A 56 -1.93 -7.51 4.22
CA VAL A 56 -1.61 -6.38 5.11
C VAL A 56 -0.82 -6.86 6.31
N SER A 57 0.18 -6.09 6.71
CA SER A 57 1.03 -6.37 7.87
C SER A 57 1.38 -5.08 8.62
N VAL A 58 1.62 -5.20 9.92
CA VAL A 58 2.24 -4.13 10.72
C VAL A 58 3.75 -4.19 10.45
N ALA A 59 4.34 -3.06 10.12
CA ALA A 59 5.77 -2.91 9.85
C ALA A 59 6.47 -2.25 11.05
N GLU A 60 7.78 -2.47 11.15
CA GLU A 60 8.64 -1.74 12.07
C GLU A 60 8.76 -0.26 11.65
N ASP A 61 9.07 0.62 12.60
CA ASP A 61 9.10 2.07 12.39
C ASP A 61 10.26 2.57 11.50
N ASP A 62 11.22 1.70 11.19
CA ASP A 62 12.36 1.98 10.32
C ASP A 62 12.09 1.68 8.83
N VAL A 63 10.94 1.08 8.52
CA VAL A 63 10.55 0.78 7.13
C VAL A 63 10.20 2.08 6.40
N PRO A 64 10.83 2.36 5.24
CA PRO A 64 10.56 3.60 4.50
C PRO A 64 9.14 3.64 3.96
N LEU A 65 8.46 4.77 4.18
CA LEU A 65 7.11 5.03 3.72
C LEU A 65 7.05 5.26 2.20
N GLY A 66 5.89 4.96 1.60
CA GLY A 66 5.60 5.22 0.19
C GLY A 66 5.17 3.98 -0.60
N ILE A 67 4.98 4.18 -1.90
CA ILE A 67 4.65 3.11 -2.86
C ILE A 67 5.95 2.56 -3.43
N LYS A 68 6.08 1.23 -3.47
CA LYS A 68 7.20 0.54 -4.12
C LYS A 68 6.67 -0.54 -5.05
N ASN A 69 7.27 -0.63 -6.24
CA ASN A 69 7.10 -1.78 -7.12
C ASN A 69 7.98 -2.92 -6.61
N ILE A 70 7.35 -4.06 -6.33
CA ILE A 70 8.01 -5.29 -5.92
C ILE A 70 8.18 -6.13 -7.19
N ASN A 71 9.23 -5.85 -7.96
CA ASN A 71 9.60 -6.75 -9.05
C ASN A 71 10.03 -8.09 -8.42
N MET A 72 9.27 -9.16 -8.70
CA MET A 72 9.76 -10.53 -8.53
C MET A 72 10.65 -10.93 -9.70
#